data_AF-A0AAN8RYC3-F1
#
_entry.id   AF-A0AAN8RYC3-F1
#
_cell.length_a   1.000
_cell.length_b   1.000
_cell.length_c   1.000
_cell.angle_alpha   90.00
_cell.angle_beta   90.00
_cell.angle_gamma   90.00
#
_symmetry.space_group_name_H-M   'P 1'
#
loop_
_entity.id
_entity.type
_entity.pdbx_description
1 polymer ?
#
loop_
_entity_poly.entity_id
_entity_poly.type
_entity_poly.pdbx_seq_one_letter_code
_entity_poly.pdbx_strand_id
1 'polypeptide(L)'
;MSDEEQCKITSEIFPFFDRDTSAKPLLDDKNVISKFRFSLPCSKVNGARKLEKDEDGDYILERGAPHGIIESTIVLAEHSVSTILKLVGLQIWRAALLLADFVIHSQDIFLDKNVLELGSGVGLTSIVAAIFASQVTCTDLDAENILNLLESNIKRNKNLLKGQIYVKGLNFFNLDWSSDLTKRVEESHVIIAADVIYDNDVTEAFVKTITKILSTGCKKTLFLGLEKRYVFTISDLDSVAPCFEHYKFCIERAQTQQPFSDWDVSEVPIDFPQYFNYERTRELVLFRISS
;
A
#
# COMPACT_ATOMS: atom_id res chain seq x y z
N MET A 1 -16.33 35.88 -12.87
CA MET A 1 -15.88 34.50 -13.12
C MET A 1 -15.86 33.86 -11.76
N SER A 2 -16.90 33.08 -11.47
CA SER A 2 -17.11 32.45 -10.17
C SER A 2 -16.02 31.41 -9.93
N ASP A 3 -15.30 31.55 -8.82
CA ASP A 3 -14.51 30.47 -8.24
C ASP A 3 -15.48 29.32 -7.98
N GLU A 4 -15.43 28.26 -8.80
CA GLU A 4 -16.06 26.99 -8.44
C GLU A 4 -15.42 26.54 -7.12
N GLU A 5 -16.21 26.52 -6.05
CA GLU A 5 -15.81 25.90 -4.78
C GLU A 5 -15.42 24.45 -5.05
N GLN A 6 -14.13 24.19 -5.20
CA GLN A 6 -13.64 22.82 -5.35
C GLN A 6 -13.92 22.08 -4.04
N CYS A 7 -14.78 21.06 -4.12
CA CYS A 7 -15.10 20.21 -2.99
C CYS A 7 -13.82 19.64 -2.37
N LYS A 8 -13.65 19.86 -1.07
CA LYS A 8 -12.56 19.30 -0.28
C LYS A 8 -12.94 17.89 0.17
N ILE A 9 -12.01 16.98 0.01
CA ILE A 9 -12.10 15.58 0.40
C ILE A 9 -11.28 15.39 1.67
N THR A 10 -11.85 14.73 2.67
CA THR A 10 -11.17 14.40 3.93
C THR A 10 -10.97 12.90 4.00
N SER A 11 -9.77 12.47 4.40
CA SER A 11 -9.44 11.07 4.63
C SER A 11 -10.40 10.40 5.62
N GLU A 12 -10.85 9.19 5.30
CA GLU A 12 -11.80 8.45 6.13
C GLU A 12 -11.18 7.91 7.42
N ILE A 13 -9.84 7.93 7.54
CA ILE A 13 -9.14 7.54 8.77
C ILE A 13 -8.85 8.70 9.71
N PHE A 14 -9.34 9.90 9.39
CA PHE A 14 -9.16 11.08 10.23
C PHE A 14 -9.46 10.86 11.73
N PRO A 15 -10.52 10.12 12.12
CA PRO A 15 -10.81 9.85 13.53
C PRO A 15 -9.74 9.01 14.25
N PHE A 16 -8.90 8.29 13.53
CA PHE A 16 -7.90 7.36 14.07
C PHE A 16 -6.49 7.97 14.15
N PHE A 17 -6.31 9.23 13.75
CA PHE A 17 -4.99 9.89 13.79
C PHE A 17 -4.53 10.15 15.23
N ASP A 18 -3.50 9.42 15.67
CA ASP A 18 -2.69 9.75 16.85
C ASP A 18 -1.66 10.84 16.48
N ARG A 19 -2.05 12.12 16.57
CA ARG A 19 -1.21 13.24 16.15
C ARG A 19 0.02 13.41 17.05
N ASP A 20 1.20 13.56 16.45
CA ASP A 20 2.39 13.99 17.16
C ASP A 20 2.39 15.51 17.33
N THR A 21 2.00 16.00 18.51
CA THR A 21 2.00 17.43 18.82
C THR A 21 3.39 18.02 19.05
N SER A 22 4.43 17.18 19.16
CA SER A 22 5.80 17.63 19.41
C SER A 22 6.62 17.84 18.12
N ALA A 23 6.21 17.20 17.03
CA ALA A 23 6.89 17.30 15.74
C ALA A 23 6.19 18.31 14.84
N LYS A 24 6.97 19.16 14.17
CA LYS A 24 6.44 20.07 13.15
C LYS A 24 6.53 19.45 11.76
N PRO A 25 5.49 19.62 10.91
CA PRO A 25 5.58 19.33 9.49
C PRO A 25 6.79 20.03 8.87
N LEU A 26 7.41 19.39 7.89
CA LEU A 26 8.57 19.92 7.19
C LEU A 26 8.21 20.60 5.87
N LEU A 27 7.09 20.22 5.23
CA LEU A 27 6.79 20.65 3.87
C LEU A 27 5.61 21.61 3.77
N ASP A 28 4.59 21.44 4.61
CA ASP A 28 3.46 22.37 4.69
C ASP A 28 3.02 22.51 6.15
N ASP A 29 2.95 23.74 6.66
CA ASP A 29 2.50 24.05 8.02
C ASP A 29 1.06 23.60 8.31
N LYS A 30 0.26 23.32 7.27
CA LYS A 30 -1.11 22.79 7.38
C LYS A 30 -1.16 21.26 7.49
N ASN A 31 -0.06 20.56 7.19
CA ASN A 31 0.01 19.13 7.37
C ASN A 31 -0.02 18.76 8.85
N VAL A 32 -0.32 17.49 9.11
CA VAL A 32 -0.19 16.89 10.44
C VAL A 32 0.80 15.74 10.37
N ILE A 33 1.48 15.47 11.47
CA ILE A 33 2.27 14.25 11.63
C ILE A 33 1.48 13.30 12.52
N SER A 34 1.21 12.10 12.03
CA SER A 34 0.45 11.08 12.76
C SER A 34 1.31 9.86 13.05
N LYS A 35 1.04 9.22 14.19
CA LYS A 35 1.69 8.00 14.68
C LYS A 35 0.83 6.79 14.33
N PHE A 36 1.30 5.98 13.41
CA PHE A 36 0.66 4.72 13.02
C PHE A 36 1.32 3.58 13.77
N ARG A 37 0.71 3.20 14.90
CA ARG A 37 1.18 2.08 15.72
C ARG A 37 0.71 0.76 15.11
N PHE A 38 1.62 -0.20 15.06
CA PHE A 38 1.31 -1.55 14.62
C PHE A 38 2.13 -2.58 15.37
N SER A 39 1.76 -3.83 15.18
CA SER A 39 2.28 -4.99 15.88
C SER A 39 3.03 -5.86 14.90
N LEU A 40 4.32 -6.13 15.11
CA LEU A 40 5.04 -7.10 14.29
C LEU A 40 4.89 -8.51 14.88
N PRO A 41 4.51 -9.52 14.08
CA PRO A 41 4.54 -10.90 14.52
C PRO A 41 6.00 -11.33 14.77
N CYS A 42 6.27 -11.91 15.94
CA CYS A 42 7.60 -12.41 16.27
C CYS A 42 8.06 -13.42 15.20
N SER A 43 9.25 -13.19 14.63
CA SER A 43 9.82 -14.04 13.59
C SER A 43 9.84 -15.49 14.07
N LYS A 44 9.29 -16.43 13.28
CA LYS A 44 9.58 -17.85 13.49
C LYS A 44 11.09 -18.00 13.37
N VAL A 45 11.79 -18.14 14.49
CA VAL A 45 13.23 -18.40 14.49
C VAL A 45 13.42 -19.73 13.75
N ASN A 46 13.89 -19.64 12.51
CA ASN A 46 14.41 -20.77 11.75
C ASN A 46 15.69 -21.23 12.45
N GLY A 47 15.51 -22.09 13.45
CA GLY A 47 16.55 -22.80 14.16
C GLY A 47 15.83 -23.86 14.97
N ALA A 48 16.08 -25.14 14.65
CA ALA A 48 15.53 -26.27 15.37
C ALA A 48 15.60 -26.00 16.88
N ARG A 49 14.44 -25.73 17.52
CA ARG A 49 14.35 -25.64 18.97
C ARG A 49 14.76 -27.03 19.46
N LYS A 50 15.95 -27.12 20.05
CA LYS A 50 16.38 -28.31 20.78
C LYS A 50 15.42 -28.38 21.97
N LEU A 51 14.37 -29.20 21.83
CA LEU A 51 13.40 -29.39 22.89
C LEU A 51 14.13 -30.09 24.04
N GLU A 52 14.43 -29.35 25.10
CA GLU A 52 14.97 -29.94 26.32
C GLU A 52 13.88 -30.76 26.99
N LYS A 53 14.26 -31.95 27.45
CA LYS A 53 13.39 -32.83 28.19
C LYS A 53 13.73 -32.73 29.67
N ASP A 54 12.71 -32.76 30.52
CA ASP A 54 12.91 -32.86 31.96
C ASP A 54 13.37 -34.27 32.37
N GLU A 55 13.60 -34.45 33.67
CA GLU A 55 14.06 -35.71 34.26
C GLU A 55 13.08 -36.87 34.05
N ASP A 56 11.80 -36.56 33.75
CA ASP A 56 10.74 -37.53 33.46
C ASP A 56 10.59 -37.82 31.95
N GLY A 57 11.36 -37.13 31.10
CA GLY A 57 11.39 -37.33 29.65
C GLY A 57 10.33 -36.56 28.86
N ASP A 58 9.60 -35.68 29.53
CA ASP A 58 8.62 -34.77 28.94
C ASP A 58 9.31 -33.52 28.38
N TYR A 59 8.79 -33.00 27.27
CA TYR A 59 9.35 -31.77 26.71
C TYR A 59 9.04 -30.58 27.60
N ILE A 60 10.07 -29.88 28.03
CA ILE A 60 9.95 -28.63 28.77
C ILE A 60 9.42 -27.56 27.81
N LEU A 61 8.11 -27.35 27.87
CA LEU A 61 7.46 -26.21 27.25
C LEU A 61 7.52 -25.05 28.26
N GLU A 62 8.28 -23.99 27.95
CA GLU A 62 8.19 -22.73 28.70
C GLU A 62 6.75 -22.21 28.63
N ARG A 63 5.97 -22.44 29.69
CA ARG A 63 4.63 -21.87 29.85
C ARG A 63 4.79 -20.42 30.27
N GLY A 64 4.90 -19.52 29.29
CA GLY A 64 5.16 -18.11 29.57
C GLY A 64 5.10 -17.13 28.39
N ALA A 65 4.05 -17.18 27.55
CA ALA A 65 3.33 -16.00 27.03
C ALA A 65 2.18 -16.46 26.11
N PRO A 66 0.96 -15.93 26.24
CA PRO A 66 -0.09 -16.17 25.25
C PRO A 66 0.35 -15.49 23.95
N HIS A 67 0.59 -16.26 22.89
CA HIS A 67 0.93 -15.77 21.55
C HIS A 67 2.08 -14.75 21.49
N GLY A 68 3.31 -15.25 21.32
CA GLY A 68 4.48 -14.57 20.73
C GLY A 68 4.62 -13.07 20.97
N ILE A 69 5.63 -12.67 21.75
CA ILE A 69 5.98 -11.26 22.03
C ILE A 69 5.82 -10.39 20.77
N ILE A 70 4.81 -9.52 20.81
CA ILE A 70 4.50 -8.54 19.77
C ILE A 70 5.43 -7.35 19.97
N GLU A 71 6.33 -7.10 19.02
CA GLU A 71 7.07 -5.84 19.01
C GLU A 71 6.12 -4.73 18.53
N SER A 72 5.84 -3.77 19.41
CA SER A 72 5.05 -2.59 19.03
C SER A 72 5.96 -1.61 18.29
N THR A 73 5.63 -1.35 17.03
CA THR A 73 6.35 -0.46 16.13
C THR A 73 5.47 0.73 15.76
N ILE A 74 6.10 1.85 15.37
CA ILE A 74 5.40 3.09 15.03
C ILE A 74 5.96 3.63 13.72
N VAL A 75 5.09 3.84 12.72
CA VAL A 75 5.41 4.68 11.55
C VAL A 75 4.95 6.11 11.81
N LEU A 76 5.82 7.08 11.55
CA LEU A 76 5.50 8.50 11.57
C LEU A 76 5.27 8.99 10.15
N ALA A 77 4.09 9.51 9.83
CA ALA A 77 3.82 10.08 8.52
C ALA A 77 3.29 11.51 8.65
N GLU A 78 3.93 12.43 7.94
CA GLU A 78 3.40 13.73 7.60
C GLU A 78 2.41 13.56 6.45
N HIS A 79 1.21 14.13 6.59
CA HIS A 79 0.18 14.07 5.57
C HIS A 79 -0.80 15.24 5.71
N SER A 80 -1.51 15.55 4.63
CA SER A 80 -2.63 16.48 4.66
C SER A 80 -3.86 15.82 5.29
N VAL A 81 -4.68 16.62 5.97
CA VAL A 81 -5.96 16.16 6.56
C VAL A 81 -7.08 16.15 5.53
N SER A 82 -7.07 17.14 4.64
CA SER A 82 -8.08 17.31 3.62
C SER A 82 -7.50 18.04 2.41
N THR A 83 -7.86 17.59 1.22
CA THR A 83 -7.35 18.11 -0.05
C THR A 83 -8.45 18.15 -1.11
N ILE A 84 -8.19 18.80 -2.24
CA ILE A 84 -9.01 18.59 -3.45
C ILE A 84 -8.66 17.23 -4.09
N LEU A 85 -9.51 16.74 -5.00
CA LEU A 85 -9.34 15.44 -5.67
C LEU A 85 -7.95 15.25 -6.31
N LYS A 86 -7.40 16.30 -6.93
CA LYS A 86 -6.07 16.24 -7.58
C LYS A 86 -4.90 16.00 -6.62
N LEU A 87 -5.11 16.22 -5.32
CA LEU A 87 -4.09 16.19 -4.27
C LEU A 87 -4.33 15.08 -3.24
N VAL A 88 -5.22 14.13 -3.52
CA VAL A 88 -5.57 13.03 -2.60
C VAL A 88 -4.39 12.14 -2.24
N GLY A 89 -3.33 12.11 -3.06
CA GLY A 89 -2.07 11.42 -2.75
C GLY A 89 -1.32 11.99 -1.53
N LEU A 90 -1.64 13.22 -1.10
CA LEU A 90 -1.09 13.80 0.14
C LEU A 90 -1.78 13.29 1.42
N GLN A 91 -2.81 12.45 1.29
CA GLN A 91 -3.57 11.88 2.40
C GLN A 91 -3.27 10.38 2.56
N ILE A 92 -3.61 9.82 3.72
CA ILE A 92 -3.58 8.36 3.94
C ILE A 92 -5.01 7.82 3.82
N TRP A 93 -5.16 6.69 3.13
CA TRP A 93 -6.44 6.05 2.87
C TRP A 93 -6.51 4.68 3.56
N ARG A 94 -7.72 4.18 3.88
CA ARG A 94 -7.89 2.88 4.57
C ARG A 94 -7.27 1.72 3.80
N ALA A 95 -7.34 1.74 2.47
CA ALA A 95 -6.73 0.71 1.64
C ALA A 95 -5.20 0.63 1.78
N ALA A 96 -4.52 1.72 2.13
CA ALA A 96 -3.09 1.69 2.43
C ALA A 96 -2.82 0.95 3.75
N LEU A 97 -3.67 1.14 4.76
CA LEU A 97 -3.56 0.40 6.02
C LEU A 97 -3.88 -1.09 5.85
N LEU A 98 -4.90 -1.42 5.04
CA LEU A 98 -5.22 -2.80 4.67
C LEU A 98 -4.03 -3.47 3.98
N LEU A 99 -3.43 -2.79 3.00
CA LEU A 99 -2.29 -3.33 2.26
C LEU A 99 -1.06 -3.45 3.15
N ALA A 100 -0.85 -2.51 4.08
CA ALA A 100 0.22 -2.60 5.08
C ALA A 100 0.02 -3.79 6.05
N ASP A 101 -1.20 -4.03 6.53
CA ASP A 101 -1.53 -5.22 7.31
C ASP A 101 -1.25 -6.50 6.52
N PHE A 102 -1.61 -6.53 5.22
CA PHE A 102 -1.34 -7.67 4.34
C PHE A 102 0.16 -7.92 4.17
N VAL A 103 0.97 -6.86 4.01
CA VAL A 103 2.44 -6.95 3.94
C VAL A 103 3.00 -7.57 5.22
N ILE A 104 2.51 -7.17 6.39
CA ILE A 104 2.94 -7.73 7.68
C ILE A 104 2.51 -9.19 7.82
N HIS A 105 1.25 -9.49 7.47
CA HIS A 105 0.71 -10.85 7.55
C HIS A 105 1.45 -11.83 6.63
N SER A 106 1.66 -11.42 5.39
CA SER A 106 2.22 -12.22 4.32
C SER A 106 3.69 -11.88 4.06
N GLN A 107 4.43 -11.54 5.12
CA GLN A 107 5.82 -11.05 5.03
C GLN A 107 6.74 -11.95 4.19
N ASP A 108 6.50 -13.26 4.16
CA ASP A 108 7.27 -14.23 3.37
C ASP A 108 7.20 -13.96 1.84
N ILE A 109 6.12 -13.32 1.37
CA ILE A 109 5.97 -12.90 -0.04
C ILE A 109 6.94 -11.75 -0.35
N PHE A 110 7.23 -10.91 0.63
CA PHE A 110 8.02 -9.69 0.48
C PHE A 110 9.49 -9.88 0.88
N LEU A 111 9.77 -10.86 1.73
CA LEU A 111 11.12 -11.16 2.23
C LEU A 111 12.10 -11.36 1.08
N ASP A 112 13.21 -10.63 1.14
CA ASP A 112 14.28 -10.65 0.12
C ASP A 112 13.81 -10.33 -1.31
N LYS A 113 12.64 -9.71 -1.48
CA LYS A 113 12.13 -9.26 -2.79
C LYS A 113 12.46 -7.80 -3.07
N ASN A 114 12.42 -7.49 -4.36
CA ASN A 114 12.34 -6.12 -4.86
C ASN A 114 10.86 -5.79 -5.08
N VAL A 115 10.37 -4.78 -4.37
CA VAL A 115 8.99 -4.32 -4.40
C VAL A 115 8.90 -3.01 -5.18
N LEU A 116 7.90 -2.88 -6.04
CA LEU A 116 7.55 -1.63 -6.70
C LEU A 116 6.18 -1.16 -6.18
N GLU A 117 6.09 0.03 -5.64
CA GLU A 117 4.82 0.65 -5.28
C GLU A 117 4.36 1.67 -6.33
N LEU A 118 3.10 1.57 -6.75
CA LEU A 118 2.45 2.48 -7.69
C LEU A 118 1.44 3.36 -6.94
N GLY A 119 1.55 4.68 -7.08
CA GLY A 119 0.70 5.63 -6.34
C GLY A 119 0.96 5.56 -4.84
N SER A 120 2.22 5.76 -4.44
CA SER A 120 2.68 5.56 -3.07
C SER A 120 2.10 6.57 -2.08
N GLY A 121 1.61 7.71 -2.58
CA GLY A 121 1.13 8.81 -1.77
C GLY A 121 2.18 9.25 -0.75
N VAL A 122 1.80 9.18 0.52
CA VAL A 122 2.68 9.52 1.64
C VAL A 122 3.68 8.40 2.02
N GLY A 123 3.56 7.21 1.43
CA GLY A 123 4.53 6.11 1.54
C GLY A 123 4.34 5.12 2.68
N LEU A 124 3.17 5.10 3.34
CA LEU A 124 2.93 4.21 4.50
C LEU A 124 3.24 2.74 4.18
N THR A 125 2.67 2.24 3.10
CA THR A 125 2.80 0.88 2.58
C THR A 125 4.23 0.56 2.15
N SER A 126 4.91 1.46 1.44
CA SER A 126 6.33 1.32 1.11
C SER A 126 7.24 1.26 2.34
N ILE A 127 6.98 2.10 3.35
CA ILE A 127 7.76 2.08 4.60
C ILE A 127 7.60 0.74 5.29
N VAL A 128 6.36 0.20 5.35
CA VAL A 128 6.10 -1.12 5.94
C VAL A 128 6.72 -2.24 5.11
N ALA A 129 6.63 -2.19 3.78
CA ALA A 129 7.27 -3.16 2.89
C ALA A 129 8.80 -3.18 3.06
N ALA A 130 9.44 -2.03 3.25
CA ALA A 130 10.89 -1.90 3.44
C ALA A 130 11.40 -2.47 4.78
N ILE A 131 10.51 -2.88 5.69
CA ILE A 131 10.86 -3.64 6.90
C ILE A 131 11.25 -5.08 6.54
N PHE A 132 10.68 -5.63 5.46
CA PHE A 132 10.85 -7.04 5.07
C PHE A 132 11.57 -7.22 3.72
N ALA A 133 11.31 -6.34 2.76
CA ALA A 133 11.87 -6.40 1.42
C ALA A 133 13.37 -6.05 1.40
N SER A 134 14.09 -6.60 0.41
CA SER A 134 15.48 -6.21 0.13
C SER A 134 15.55 -4.80 -0.45
N GLN A 135 14.61 -4.50 -1.35
CA GLN A 135 14.48 -3.21 -1.99
C GLN A 135 13.01 -2.82 -2.17
N VAL A 136 12.69 -1.54 -1.98
CA VAL A 136 11.42 -0.93 -2.37
C VAL A 136 11.68 0.25 -3.30
N THR A 137 11.01 0.29 -4.44
CA THR A 137 10.91 1.49 -5.27
C THR A 137 9.50 2.03 -5.14
N CYS A 138 9.35 3.18 -4.49
CA CYS A 138 8.07 3.87 -4.37
C CYS A 138 7.94 4.89 -5.49
N THR A 139 6.77 4.88 -6.14
CA THR A 139 6.48 5.78 -7.25
C THR A 139 5.20 6.56 -7.05
N ASP A 140 5.21 7.81 -7.50
CA ASP A 140 4.03 8.67 -7.60
C ASP A 140 4.23 9.72 -8.70
N LEU A 141 3.19 10.51 -9.00
CA LEU A 141 3.27 11.60 -9.97
C LEU A 141 4.27 12.65 -9.47
N ASP A 142 5.22 13.05 -10.32
CA ASP A 142 6.15 14.15 -9.98
C ASP A 142 5.46 15.51 -10.09
N ALA A 143 4.57 15.79 -9.14
CA ALA A 143 3.79 17.02 -9.07
C ALA A 143 3.53 17.41 -7.60
N GLU A 144 3.37 18.72 -7.36
CA GLU A 144 2.80 19.25 -6.10
C GLU A 144 3.49 18.72 -4.82
N ASN A 145 4.82 18.55 -4.86
CA ASN A 145 5.68 18.13 -3.75
C ASN A 145 5.42 16.72 -3.17
N ILE A 146 4.62 15.87 -3.81
CA ILE A 146 4.32 14.53 -3.29
C ILE A 146 5.57 13.66 -3.13
N LEU A 147 6.51 13.71 -4.08
CA LEU A 147 7.78 12.97 -3.98
C LEU A 147 8.66 13.49 -2.84
N ASN A 148 8.65 14.81 -2.58
CA ASN A 148 9.36 15.40 -1.44
C ASN A 148 8.74 14.95 -0.11
N LEU A 149 7.41 14.86 -0.04
CA LEU A 149 6.67 14.35 1.13
C LEU A 149 6.98 12.90 1.41
N LEU A 150 6.91 12.07 0.36
CA LEU A 150 7.28 10.67 0.40
C LEU A 150 8.72 10.48 0.89
N GLU A 151 9.70 11.21 0.32
CA GLU A 151 11.09 11.18 0.78
C GLU A 151 11.25 11.60 2.24
N SER A 152 10.55 12.66 2.67
CA SER A 152 10.58 13.15 4.05
C SER A 152 10.05 12.09 5.02
N ASN A 153 8.92 11.46 4.70
CA ASN A 153 8.34 10.38 5.49
C ASN A 153 9.26 9.15 5.56
N ILE A 154 9.91 8.79 4.46
CA ILE A 154 10.93 7.73 4.47
C ILE A 154 12.07 8.08 5.42
N LYS A 155 12.61 9.30 5.33
CA LYS A 155 13.71 9.77 6.21
C LYS A 155 13.32 9.76 7.68
N ARG A 156 12.06 10.09 8.01
CA ARG A 156 11.52 10.04 9.39
C ARG A 156 11.51 8.61 9.97
N ASN A 157 11.36 7.59 9.11
CA ASN A 157 11.23 6.19 9.51
C ASN A 157 12.49 5.35 9.25
N LYS A 158 13.63 5.99 8.94
CA LYS A 158 14.89 5.30 8.54
C LYS A 158 15.35 4.18 9.49
N ASN A 159 15.04 4.31 10.79
CA ASN A 159 15.46 3.33 11.81
C ASN A 159 14.66 2.02 11.75
N LEU A 160 13.50 2.01 11.08
CA LEU A 160 12.65 0.83 10.90
C LEU A 160 13.06 0.01 9.67
N LEU A 161 13.70 0.67 8.70
CA LEU A 161 13.96 0.11 7.38
C LEU A 161 15.10 -0.89 7.46
N LYS A 162 14.86 -2.11 6.97
CA LYS A 162 15.90 -3.15 6.83
C LYS A 162 16.41 -3.21 5.39
N GLY A 163 15.52 -2.94 4.42
CA GLY A 163 15.83 -2.86 3.00
C GLY A 163 16.18 -1.45 2.51
N GLN A 164 16.64 -1.38 1.26
CA GLN A 164 16.82 -0.11 0.56
C GLN A 164 15.49 0.43 0.05
N ILE A 165 15.30 1.74 0.06
CA ILE A 165 14.11 2.39 -0.47
C ILE A 165 14.47 3.56 -1.37
N TYR A 166 13.79 3.65 -2.52
CA TYR A 166 14.04 4.65 -3.55
C TYR A 166 12.76 5.33 -3.99
N VAL A 167 12.77 6.64 -4.13
CA VAL A 167 11.64 7.45 -4.64
C VAL A 167 11.86 7.75 -6.12
N LYS A 168 10.82 7.53 -6.94
CA LYS A 168 10.85 7.81 -8.38
C LYS A 168 9.53 8.41 -8.86
N GLY A 169 9.61 9.30 -9.84
CA GLY A 169 8.41 9.79 -10.54
C GLY A 169 7.87 8.74 -11.51
N LEU A 170 6.56 8.49 -11.47
CA LEU A 170 5.84 7.69 -12.45
C LEU A 170 4.46 8.33 -12.70
N ASN A 171 4.18 8.64 -13.96
CA ASN A 171 2.87 9.13 -14.38
C ASN A 171 2.16 8.01 -15.17
N PHE A 172 0.99 7.55 -14.71
CA PHE A 172 0.26 6.50 -15.42
C PHE A 172 -0.12 6.87 -16.86
N PHE A 173 -0.28 8.16 -17.16
CA PHE A 173 -0.56 8.64 -18.51
C PHE A 173 0.67 8.69 -19.42
N ASN A 174 1.87 8.48 -18.89
CA ASN A 174 3.11 8.42 -19.65
C ASN A 174 3.86 7.12 -19.36
N LEU A 175 3.84 6.22 -20.33
CA LEU A 175 4.54 4.93 -20.24
C LEU A 175 6.05 5.06 -20.51
N ASP A 176 6.54 6.21 -21.01
CA ASP A 176 7.96 6.43 -21.29
C ASP A 176 8.67 6.91 -20.02
N TRP A 177 9.12 5.94 -19.24
CA TRP A 177 9.83 6.17 -17.99
C TRP A 177 11.33 6.38 -18.20
N SER A 178 11.98 6.95 -17.18
CA SER A 178 13.44 7.01 -17.13
C SER A 178 14.08 5.62 -17.20
N SER A 179 15.29 5.53 -17.75
CA SER A 179 16.05 4.28 -17.81
C SER A 179 16.29 3.65 -16.43
N ASP A 180 16.48 4.47 -15.40
CA ASP A 180 16.60 4.00 -14.01
C ASP A 180 15.30 3.33 -13.52
N LEU A 181 14.14 3.92 -13.81
CA LEU A 181 12.86 3.31 -13.43
C LEU A 181 12.57 2.03 -14.23
N THR A 182 12.91 1.99 -15.51
CA THR A 182 12.80 0.78 -16.33
C THR A 182 13.59 -0.39 -15.73
N LYS A 183 14.84 -0.14 -15.30
CA LYS A 183 15.66 -1.16 -14.63
C LYS A 183 15.01 -1.67 -13.34
N ARG A 184 14.45 -0.77 -12.53
CA ARG A 184 13.75 -1.12 -11.29
C ARG A 184 12.48 -1.93 -11.54
N VAL A 185 11.75 -1.60 -12.60
CA VAL A 185 10.59 -2.37 -13.06
C VAL A 185 11.03 -3.78 -13.46
N GLU A 186 12.08 -3.93 -14.28
CA GLU A 186 12.60 -5.24 -14.70
C GLU A 186 12.98 -6.13 -13.51
N GLU A 187 13.67 -5.55 -12.53
CA GLU A 187 14.18 -6.21 -11.32
C GLU A 187 13.11 -6.43 -10.22
N SER A 188 11.93 -5.85 -10.35
CA SER A 188 10.84 -6.00 -9.37
C SER A 188 10.16 -7.36 -9.47
N HIS A 189 9.78 -7.91 -8.31
CA HIS A 189 9.11 -9.21 -8.18
C HIS A 189 7.66 -9.04 -7.71
N VAL A 190 7.43 -8.08 -6.83
CA VAL A 190 6.12 -7.79 -6.23
C VAL A 190 5.78 -6.34 -6.52
N ILE A 191 4.57 -6.11 -7.00
CA ILE A 191 4.02 -4.78 -7.22
C ILE A 191 2.93 -4.56 -6.17
N ILE A 192 2.87 -3.38 -5.58
CA ILE A 192 1.81 -3.00 -4.65
C ILE A 192 1.19 -1.67 -5.08
N ALA A 193 -0.10 -1.50 -4.83
CA ALA A 193 -0.80 -0.24 -5.05
C ALA A 193 -1.97 -0.16 -4.08
N ALA A 194 -2.17 1.01 -3.46
CA ALA A 194 -3.26 1.25 -2.53
C ALA A 194 -4.09 2.44 -2.99
N ASP A 195 -5.39 2.21 -3.21
CA ASP A 195 -6.40 3.23 -3.48
C ASP A 195 -6.16 4.12 -4.72
N VAL A 196 -5.51 3.57 -5.74
CA VAL A 196 -5.24 4.27 -7.02
C VAL A 196 -6.45 4.32 -7.97
N ILE A 197 -7.60 3.78 -7.55
CA ILE A 197 -8.84 3.67 -8.33
C ILE A 197 -9.86 4.68 -7.80
N TYR A 198 -9.78 5.92 -8.27
CA TYR A 198 -10.67 7.02 -7.84
C TYR A 198 -11.18 7.89 -9.00
N ASP A 199 -10.66 7.68 -10.21
CA ASP A 199 -11.02 8.39 -11.43
C ASP A 199 -10.92 7.42 -12.63
N ASN A 200 -11.83 7.55 -13.59
CA ASN A 200 -11.93 6.59 -14.70
C ASN A 200 -10.75 6.69 -15.67
N ASP A 201 -10.25 7.90 -15.96
CA ASP A 201 -9.11 8.09 -16.85
C ASP A 201 -7.82 7.60 -16.17
N VAL A 202 -7.67 7.88 -14.87
CA VAL A 202 -6.58 7.35 -14.05
C VAL A 202 -6.62 5.82 -14.02
N THR A 203 -7.81 5.22 -13.90
CA THR A 203 -8.00 3.76 -13.89
C THR A 203 -7.56 3.13 -15.21
N GLU A 204 -7.95 3.71 -16.36
CA GLU A 204 -7.51 3.21 -17.66
C GLU A 204 -6.01 3.33 -17.87
N ALA A 205 -5.43 4.46 -17.44
CA ALA A 205 -3.99 4.69 -17.49
C ALA A 205 -3.22 3.71 -16.57
N PHE A 206 -3.76 3.43 -15.38
CA PHE A 206 -3.23 2.45 -14.44
C PHE A 206 -3.24 1.04 -15.05
N VAL A 207 -4.35 0.61 -15.67
CA VAL A 207 -4.42 -0.72 -16.31
C VAL A 207 -3.38 -0.86 -17.43
N LYS A 208 -3.19 0.17 -18.27
CA LYS A 208 -2.11 0.19 -19.27
C LYS A 208 -0.72 0.10 -18.64
N THR A 209 -0.52 0.81 -17.53
CA THR A 209 0.75 0.83 -16.79
C THR A 209 1.07 -0.54 -16.21
N ILE A 210 0.15 -1.17 -15.47
CA ILE A 210 0.39 -2.51 -14.91
C ILE A 210 0.57 -3.55 -16.02
N THR A 211 -0.10 -3.39 -17.16
CA THR A 211 0.09 -4.28 -18.32
C THR A 211 1.54 -4.22 -18.80
N LYS A 212 2.11 -3.02 -18.95
CA LYS A 212 3.52 -2.84 -19.31
C LYS A 212 4.46 -3.41 -18.24
N ILE A 213 4.23 -3.10 -16.96
CA ILE A 213 5.07 -3.52 -15.82
C ILE A 213 5.12 -5.05 -15.71
N LEU A 214 3.96 -5.71 -15.69
CA LEU A 214 3.86 -7.16 -15.51
C LEU A 214 4.40 -7.96 -16.72
N SER A 215 4.49 -7.32 -17.89
CA SER A 215 5.08 -7.88 -19.11
C SER A 215 6.59 -7.64 -19.24
N THR A 216 7.20 -6.89 -18.33
CA THR A 216 8.61 -6.47 -18.43
C THR A 216 9.46 -7.26 -17.44
N GLY A 217 10.57 -7.84 -17.88
CA GLY A 217 11.51 -8.56 -17.00
C GLY A 217 11.00 -9.91 -16.53
N CYS A 218 11.13 -10.20 -15.23
CA CYS A 218 10.68 -11.46 -14.63
C CYS A 218 9.16 -11.49 -14.32
N LYS A 219 8.61 -12.68 -14.07
CA LYS A 219 7.24 -12.87 -13.58
C LYS A 219 7.02 -12.07 -12.30
N LYS A 220 5.89 -11.37 -12.25
CA LYS A 220 5.54 -10.43 -11.18
C LYS A 220 4.16 -10.73 -10.63
N THR A 221 3.94 -10.34 -9.38
CA THR A 221 2.60 -10.34 -8.79
C THR A 221 2.27 -8.97 -8.24
N LEU A 222 1.15 -8.41 -8.68
CA LEU A 222 0.56 -7.18 -8.17
C LEU A 222 -0.44 -7.50 -7.06
N PHE A 223 -0.36 -6.75 -5.96
CA PHE A 223 -1.39 -6.66 -4.93
C PHE A 223 -2.00 -5.25 -4.93
N LEU A 224 -3.31 -5.17 -5.15
CA LEU A 224 -4.06 -3.92 -5.23
C LEU A 224 -5.09 -3.85 -4.10
N GLY A 225 -4.86 -2.98 -3.12
CA GLY A 225 -5.85 -2.66 -2.09
C GLY A 225 -6.73 -1.49 -2.52
N LEU A 226 -8.03 -1.56 -2.27
CA LEU A 226 -8.96 -0.45 -2.56
C LEU A 226 -10.17 -0.46 -1.61
N GLU A 227 -10.81 0.69 -1.44
CA GLU A 227 -12.10 0.83 -0.76
C GLU A 227 -13.20 1.16 -1.78
N LYS A 228 -14.26 0.37 -1.82
CA LYS A 228 -15.43 0.62 -2.67
C LYS A 228 -16.16 1.87 -2.18
N ARG A 229 -16.16 2.93 -2.99
CA ARG A 229 -16.88 4.18 -2.68
C ARG A 229 -18.24 4.16 -3.35
N TYR A 230 -19.28 3.89 -2.55
CA TYR A 230 -20.65 3.89 -3.02
C TYR A 230 -21.23 5.29 -3.09
N VAL A 231 -21.87 5.60 -4.22
CA VAL A 231 -22.65 6.82 -4.41
C VAL A 231 -24.04 6.44 -4.92
N PHE A 232 -25.06 7.13 -4.43
CA PHE A 232 -26.39 7.02 -4.99
C PHE A 232 -26.46 7.84 -6.26
N THR A 233 -26.71 7.20 -7.40
CA THR A 233 -26.84 7.89 -8.69
C THR A 233 -28.32 7.98 -9.04
N ILE A 234 -28.77 9.16 -9.48
CA ILE A 234 -30.14 9.33 -9.97
C ILE A 234 -30.35 8.51 -11.26
N SER A 235 -29.31 8.38 -12.07
CA SER A 235 -29.34 7.63 -13.33
C SER A 235 -29.62 6.14 -13.11
N ASP A 236 -29.03 5.53 -12.09
CA ASP A 236 -29.19 4.09 -11.83
C ASP A 236 -30.31 3.82 -10.81
N LEU A 237 -30.79 4.87 -10.11
CA LEU A 237 -31.73 4.78 -9.00
C LEU A 237 -31.27 3.79 -7.91
N ASP A 238 -29.96 3.61 -7.79
CA ASP A 238 -29.32 2.61 -6.93
C ASP A 238 -27.99 3.13 -6.36
N SER A 239 -27.48 2.43 -5.36
CA SER A 239 -26.15 2.65 -4.79
C SER A 239 -25.12 1.85 -5.57
N VAL A 240 -24.34 2.53 -6.39
CA VAL A 240 -23.27 1.93 -7.21
C VAL A 240 -21.90 2.36 -6.71
N ALA A 241 -20.85 1.62 -7.08
CA ALA A 241 -19.47 2.01 -6.82
C ALA A 241 -18.76 2.29 -8.16
N PRO A 242 -18.96 3.49 -8.78
CA PRO A 242 -18.66 3.69 -10.20
C PRO A 242 -17.21 3.42 -10.58
N CYS A 243 -16.25 3.90 -9.78
CA CYS A 243 -14.83 3.71 -10.07
C CYS A 243 -14.42 2.23 -9.91
N PHE A 244 -15.03 1.52 -8.95
CA PHE A 244 -14.77 0.09 -8.75
C PHE A 244 -15.34 -0.74 -9.90
N GLU A 245 -16.57 -0.43 -10.34
CA GLU A 245 -17.21 -1.09 -11.48
C GLU A 245 -16.47 -0.81 -12.79
N HIS A 246 -16.02 0.43 -12.99
CA HIS A 246 -15.18 0.79 -14.14
C HIS A 246 -13.84 0.06 -14.13
N TYR A 247 -13.21 -0.08 -12.96
CA TYR A 247 -12.01 -0.91 -12.80
C TYR A 247 -12.27 -2.37 -13.18
N LYS A 248 -13.36 -2.98 -12.68
CA LYS A 248 -13.76 -4.35 -13.04
C LYS A 248 -13.94 -4.50 -14.55
N PHE A 249 -14.66 -3.56 -15.18
CA PHE A 249 -14.83 -3.53 -16.63
C PHE A 249 -13.49 -3.44 -17.38
N CYS A 250 -12.56 -2.58 -16.92
CA CYS A 250 -11.25 -2.44 -17.54
C CYS A 250 -10.41 -3.72 -17.43
N ILE A 251 -10.44 -4.40 -16.29
CA ILE A 251 -9.74 -5.68 -16.09
C ILE A 251 -10.35 -6.78 -16.96
N GLU A 252 -11.68 -6.92 -16.98
CA GLU A 252 -12.37 -7.91 -17.80
C GLU A 252 -12.06 -7.70 -19.29
N ARG A 253 -12.07 -6.43 -19.75
CA ARG A 253 -11.65 -6.07 -21.10
C ARG A 253 -10.19 -6.45 -21.36
N ALA A 254 -9.29 -6.17 -20.42
CA ALA A 254 -7.88 -6.51 -20.57
C ALA A 254 -7.66 -8.02 -20.68
N GLN A 255 -8.37 -8.84 -19.89
CA GLN A 255 -8.31 -10.30 -19.92
C GLN A 255 -8.76 -10.93 -21.25
N THR A 256 -9.40 -10.16 -22.15
CA THR A 256 -9.71 -10.64 -23.51
C THR A 256 -8.53 -10.58 -24.48
N GLN A 257 -7.41 -9.95 -24.06
CA GLN A 257 -6.26 -9.67 -24.93
C GLN A 257 -4.96 -10.11 -24.28
N GLN A 258 -4.04 -10.59 -25.11
CA GLN A 258 -2.66 -10.85 -24.69
C GLN A 258 -1.95 -9.52 -24.39
N PRO A 259 -1.08 -9.44 -23.36
CA PRO A 259 -0.62 -10.54 -22.51
C PRO A 259 -1.52 -10.85 -21.30
N PHE A 260 -2.53 -10.01 -21.03
CA PHE A 260 -3.34 -10.07 -19.81
C PHE A 260 -4.21 -11.33 -19.73
N SER A 261 -4.61 -11.89 -20.87
CA SER A 261 -5.44 -13.09 -20.94
C SER A 261 -4.80 -14.33 -20.28
N ASP A 262 -3.47 -14.36 -20.15
CA ASP A 262 -2.73 -15.47 -19.54
C ASP A 262 -2.54 -15.29 -18.02
N TRP A 263 -2.99 -14.17 -17.46
CA TRP A 263 -2.72 -13.80 -16.07
C TRP A 263 -3.83 -14.24 -15.12
N ASP A 264 -3.42 -14.70 -13.93
CA ASP A 264 -4.35 -15.01 -12.85
C ASP A 264 -4.80 -13.72 -12.17
N VAL A 265 -6.11 -13.48 -12.15
CA VAL A 265 -6.74 -12.35 -11.46
C VAL A 265 -7.70 -12.91 -10.42
N SER A 266 -7.41 -12.65 -9.15
CA SER A 266 -8.19 -13.16 -8.03
C SER A 266 -8.33 -12.14 -6.90
N GLU A 267 -9.40 -12.26 -6.13
CA GLU A 267 -9.57 -11.51 -4.88
C GLU A 267 -8.89 -12.28 -3.74
N VAL A 268 -8.13 -11.57 -2.90
CA VAL A 268 -7.44 -12.12 -1.73
C VAL A 268 -8.32 -11.93 -0.51
N PRO A 269 -8.61 -12.99 0.26
CA PRO A 269 -9.34 -12.88 1.52
C PRO A 269 -8.68 -11.89 2.49
N ILE A 270 -9.50 -11.04 3.12
CA ILE A 270 -9.06 -10.01 4.08
C ILE A 270 -9.35 -10.38 5.54
N ASP A 271 -9.50 -11.67 5.82
CA ASP A 271 -9.75 -12.25 7.16
C ASP A 271 -8.46 -12.46 7.99
N PHE A 272 -7.32 -11.99 7.48
CA PHE A 272 -6.06 -11.97 8.22
C PHE A 272 -6.09 -11.00 9.42
N PRO A 273 -5.26 -11.19 10.46
CA PRO A 273 -5.20 -10.31 11.62
C PRO A 273 -4.99 -8.83 11.25
N GLN A 274 -5.60 -7.93 12.01
CA GLN A 274 -5.39 -6.48 11.87
C GLN A 274 -4.24 -6.03 12.77
N TYR A 275 -3.22 -5.39 12.20
CA TYR A 275 -2.02 -4.95 12.95
C TYR A 275 -2.05 -3.46 13.24
N PHE A 276 -2.57 -2.64 12.31
CA PHE A 276 -2.84 -1.22 12.52
C PHE A 276 -4.20 -0.98 13.18
N ASN A 277 -4.35 0.13 13.89
CA ASN A 277 -5.63 0.55 14.44
C ASN A 277 -6.41 1.41 13.45
N TYR A 278 -7.42 0.83 12.80
CA TYR A 278 -8.37 1.50 11.91
C TYR A 278 -9.65 0.68 11.79
N GLU A 279 -10.69 1.25 11.20
CA GLU A 279 -11.90 0.50 10.86
C GLU A 279 -11.72 -0.23 9.52
N ARG A 280 -11.59 -1.57 9.57
CA ARG A 280 -11.61 -2.42 8.38
C ARG A 280 -13.06 -2.64 7.93
N THR A 281 -13.53 -1.77 7.03
CA THR A 281 -14.88 -1.82 6.47
C THR A 281 -15.06 -3.02 5.53
N ARG A 282 -16.31 -3.41 5.25
CA ARG A 282 -16.63 -4.50 4.29
C ARG A 282 -16.42 -4.07 2.83
N GLU A 283 -16.31 -2.76 2.60
CA GLU A 283 -16.06 -2.15 1.30
C GLU A 283 -14.58 -2.23 0.90
N LEU A 284 -13.69 -2.53 1.85
CA LEU A 284 -12.28 -2.81 1.57
C LEU A 284 -12.13 -4.16 0.87
N VAL A 285 -11.33 -4.19 -0.18
CA VAL A 285 -10.99 -5.41 -0.92
C VAL A 285 -9.53 -5.39 -1.33
N LEU A 286 -8.97 -6.57 -1.54
CA LEU A 286 -7.58 -6.78 -1.96
C LEU A 286 -7.57 -7.70 -3.18
N PHE A 287 -6.97 -7.25 -4.28
CA PHE A 287 -6.83 -8.06 -5.49
C PHE A 287 -5.39 -8.50 -5.69
N ARG A 288 -5.24 -9.65 -6.34
CA ARG A 288 -3.98 -10.20 -6.81
C ARG A 288 -4.03 -10.37 -8.33
N ILE A 289 -2.98 -9.93 -9.02
CA ILE A 289 -2.76 -10.17 -10.45
C ILE A 289 -1.36 -10.75 -10.65
N SER A 290 -1.23 -11.96 -11.20
CA SER A 290 0.05 -12.65 -11.40
C SER A 290 0.32 -12.95 -12.88
N SER A 291 1.49 -12.56 -13.39
CA SER A 291 1.95 -12.84 -14.77
C SER A 291 2.72 -14.15 -14.96
#